data_AF-A0A2K6NSI8-F1
#
_entry.id   AF-A0A2K6NSI8-F1
#
_cell.length_a   1.000
_cell.length_b   1.000
_cell.length_c   1.000
_cell.angle_alpha   90.00
_cell.angle_beta   90.00
_cell.angle_gamma   90.00
#
_symmetry.space_group_name_H-M   'P 1'
#
loop_
_entity.id
_entity.type
_entity.pdbx_description
1 polymer ?
#
loop_
_entity_poly.entity_id
_entity_poly.type
_entity_poly.pdbx_seq_one_letter_code
_entity_poly.pdbx_strand_id
1 'polypeptide(L)'
;MCSSVAAKLWFLTDHRVREDYPQKEILRALKAKCCEEELDFRAVVMDEVVLTIEQGNLGLQINGQVPTPWVQSDSDITVLRHLEKMGCRLMNRPQAILNCVNNFWTFQELAGHGVPLLDTFSYGGYENFFPMVVKNTRGHRGKAVFLAQDKHHLAGLGHLIRHEAPYLFQKYVEESHGRDVRVIVLGGCVVGTMLQTDGRMQSNCSFGGVGMMCSLTIQVSNILGMDVCGTDLLMKDDGSFCVCEASANVGLDVAGIIADYAASLLPSGRLTQHMSLLSIVSTASETSELELGPPATTAVDNMSASSSSVDSDPETERELLTKLPGGLLDMNQLLANEIKLLVD
;
A
#
# COMPACT_ATOMS: atom_id res chain seq x y z
N MET A 1 23.30 -6.39 -33.97
CA MET A 1 23.07 -7.16 -32.73
C MET A 1 22.39 -6.24 -31.75
N CYS A 2 21.15 -6.51 -31.34
CA CYS A 2 20.63 -5.86 -30.14
C CYS A 2 21.31 -6.53 -28.94
N SER A 3 22.02 -5.75 -28.12
CA SER A 3 22.34 -6.22 -26.77
C SER A 3 21.02 -6.35 -26.02
N SER A 4 20.70 -7.55 -25.56
CA SER A 4 19.59 -7.76 -24.63
C SER A 4 19.99 -7.17 -23.28
N VAL A 5 19.78 -5.87 -23.10
CA VAL A 5 19.89 -5.23 -21.79
C VAL A 5 18.87 -5.92 -20.88
N ALA A 6 19.37 -6.70 -19.91
CA ALA A 6 18.52 -7.38 -18.95
C ALA A 6 17.66 -6.36 -18.22
N ALA A 7 16.39 -6.69 -17.97
CA ALA A 7 15.51 -5.81 -17.22
C ALA A 7 16.08 -5.63 -15.81
N LYS A 8 16.32 -4.37 -15.44
CA LYS A 8 17.13 -4.00 -14.28
C LYS A 8 16.27 -3.33 -13.22
N LEU A 9 16.18 -3.95 -12.04
CA LEU A 9 15.36 -3.48 -10.92
C LEU A 9 16.26 -2.91 -9.83
N TRP A 10 16.02 -1.65 -9.43
CA TRP A 10 16.78 -0.99 -8.37
C TRP A 10 15.92 -0.82 -7.12
N PHE A 11 16.44 -1.25 -5.98
CA PHE A 11 15.89 -0.90 -4.67
C PHE A 11 16.71 0.24 -4.07
N LEU A 12 16.16 1.45 -4.13
CA LEU A 12 16.75 2.63 -3.52
C LEU A 12 16.45 2.63 -2.02
N THR A 13 17.47 2.89 -1.20
CA THR A 13 17.39 2.78 0.26
C THR A 13 18.25 3.84 0.94
N ASP A 14 18.02 4.05 2.23
CA ASP A 14 19.00 4.68 3.12
C ASP A 14 19.87 3.61 3.81
N HIS A 15 20.76 4.01 4.72
CA HIS A 15 21.54 3.10 5.55
C HIS A 15 20.73 2.36 6.65
N ARG A 16 19.53 2.84 7.02
CA ARG A 16 18.71 2.36 8.15
C ARG A 16 17.91 1.10 7.86
N VAL A 17 17.76 0.68 6.59
CA VAL A 17 17.09 -0.59 6.21
C VAL A 17 17.81 -1.85 6.76
N ARG A 18 19.04 -1.73 7.29
CA ARG A 18 19.66 -2.80 8.09
C ARG A 18 19.03 -2.97 9.49
N GLU A 19 18.22 -2.02 9.93
CA GLU A 19 17.61 -1.95 11.27
C GLU A 19 16.08 -1.94 11.20
N ASP A 20 15.46 -1.13 10.32
CA ASP A 20 14.00 -1.01 10.21
C ASP A 20 13.28 -2.21 9.52
N TYR A 21 12.06 -2.46 10.00
CA TYR A 21 11.03 -3.33 9.40
C TYR A 21 9.84 -2.44 8.97
N PRO A 22 9.16 -2.70 7.83
CA PRO A 22 9.22 -3.89 6.96
C PRO A 22 10.27 -3.88 5.83
N GLN A 23 11.09 -2.83 5.69
CA GLN A 23 11.97 -2.64 4.53
C GLN A 23 12.97 -3.80 4.30
N LYS A 24 13.38 -4.50 5.36
CA LYS A 24 14.16 -5.75 5.30
C LYS A 24 13.51 -6.85 4.47
N GLU A 25 12.21 -7.04 4.66
CA GLU A 25 11.46 -8.11 4.01
C GLU A 25 11.22 -7.76 2.54
N ILE A 26 10.92 -6.48 2.25
CA ILE A 26 10.86 -5.96 0.87
C ILE A 26 12.18 -6.21 0.13
N LEU A 27 13.32 -5.95 0.78
CA LEU A 27 14.65 -6.23 0.21
C LEU A 27 14.94 -7.74 0.03
N ARG A 28 14.38 -8.62 0.85
CA ARG A 28 14.49 -10.09 0.68
C ARG A 28 13.59 -10.59 -0.46
N ALA A 29 12.34 -10.16 -0.48
CA ALA A 29 11.36 -10.52 -1.50
C ALA A 29 11.82 -10.07 -2.89
N LEU A 30 12.27 -8.82 -3.05
CA LEU A 30 12.81 -8.33 -4.32
C LEU A 30 14.02 -9.14 -4.80
N LYS A 31 14.92 -9.55 -3.90
CA LYS A 31 16.05 -10.42 -4.25
C LYS A 31 15.62 -11.82 -4.68
N ALA A 32 14.67 -12.43 -3.95
CA ALA A 32 14.13 -13.74 -4.30
C ALA A 32 13.45 -13.70 -5.68
N LYS A 33 12.57 -12.70 -5.89
CA LYS A 33 11.84 -12.49 -7.14
C LYS A 33 12.74 -12.22 -8.34
N CYS A 34 13.76 -11.38 -8.17
CA CYS A 34 14.73 -11.13 -9.24
C CYS A 34 15.63 -12.34 -9.53
N CYS A 35 15.85 -13.23 -8.55
CA CYS A 35 16.56 -14.49 -8.76
C CYS A 35 15.70 -15.49 -9.55
N GLU A 36 14.40 -15.56 -9.23
CA GLU A 36 13.40 -16.40 -9.93
C GLU A 36 13.24 -16.00 -11.41
N GLU A 37 13.15 -14.71 -11.71
CA GLU A 37 12.89 -14.20 -13.08
C GLU A 37 14.16 -13.82 -13.88
N GLU A 38 15.36 -14.16 -13.38
CA GLU A 38 16.67 -13.79 -13.96
C GLU A 38 16.86 -12.28 -14.21
N LEU A 39 16.39 -11.44 -13.29
CA LEU A 39 16.44 -9.97 -13.38
C LEU A 39 17.73 -9.38 -12.78
N ASP A 40 18.23 -8.31 -13.37
CA ASP A 40 19.43 -7.60 -12.89
C ASP A 40 19.07 -6.71 -11.69
N PHE A 41 19.19 -7.27 -10.48
CA PHE A 41 18.85 -6.58 -9.24
C PHE A 41 20.01 -5.79 -8.64
N ARG A 42 19.76 -4.53 -8.26
CA ARG A 42 20.70 -3.72 -7.46
C ARG A 42 20.01 -3.02 -6.29
N ALA A 43 20.45 -3.29 -5.07
CA ALA A 43 20.20 -2.38 -3.94
C ALA A 43 21.22 -1.22 -3.99
N VAL A 44 20.77 0.01 -3.82
CA VAL A 44 21.60 1.22 -3.88
C VAL A 44 21.25 2.13 -2.72
N VAL A 45 22.24 2.55 -1.93
CA VAL A 45 22.03 3.58 -0.91
C VAL A 45 22.00 4.95 -1.58
N MET A 46 21.03 5.81 -1.27
CA MET A 46 20.89 7.12 -1.92
C MET A 46 22.14 8.02 -1.71
N ASP A 47 22.81 7.91 -0.56
CA ASP A 47 24.06 8.63 -0.24
C ASP A 47 25.27 8.21 -1.10
N GLU A 48 25.19 7.06 -1.80
CA GLU A 48 26.20 6.57 -2.75
C GLU A 48 25.96 7.07 -4.20
N VAL A 49 24.89 7.83 -4.43
CA VAL A 49 24.43 8.29 -5.75
C VAL A 49 24.88 9.72 -6.02
N VAL A 50 25.83 9.87 -6.96
CA VAL A 50 26.26 11.18 -7.44
C VAL A 50 25.48 11.52 -8.72
N LEU A 51 24.75 12.63 -8.66
CA LEU A 51 24.02 13.22 -9.78
C LEU A 51 24.88 14.31 -10.43
N THR A 52 25.02 14.32 -11.76
CA THR A 52 25.72 15.38 -12.48
C THR A 52 24.87 15.97 -13.61
N ILE A 53 25.16 17.23 -13.97
CA ILE A 53 24.61 17.88 -15.16
C ILE A 53 25.81 18.39 -15.97
N GLU A 54 26.22 17.60 -16.96
CA GLU A 54 27.46 17.81 -17.70
C GLU A 54 27.15 18.13 -19.17
N GLN A 55 27.60 19.30 -19.62
CA GLN A 55 27.35 19.80 -20.99
C GLN A 55 25.85 19.86 -21.35
N GLY A 56 24.98 20.00 -20.35
CA GLY A 56 23.51 20.01 -20.49
C GLY A 56 22.83 18.63 -20.39
N ASN A 57 23.60 17.54 -20.22
CA ASN A 57 23.09 16.17 -20.13
C ASN A 57 23.01 15.69 -18.68
N LEU A 58 22.06 14.80 -18.39
CA LEU A 58 21.91 14.15 -17.09
C LEU A 58 22.95 13.03 -16.95
N GLY A 59 23.74 13.06 -15.88
CA GLY A 59 24.75 12.06 -15.55
C GLY A 59 24.52 11.45 -14.17
N LEU A 60 24.87 10.17 -14.04
CA LEU A 60 24.63 9.36 -12.85
C LEU A 60 25.84 8.48 -12.56
N GLN A 61 26.39 8.58 -11.35
CA GLN A 61 27.46 7.71 -10.87
C GLN A 61 27.03 7.08 -9.53
N ILE A 62 27.50 5.86 -9.25
CA ILE A 62 27.18 5.11 -8.03
C ILE A 62 28.48 4.61 -7.42
N ASN A 63 28.53 4.51 -6.09
CA ASN A 63 29.72 4.32 -5.27
C ASN A 63 30.55 5.61 -5.10
N GLY A 64 29.99 6.77 -5.46
CA GLY A 64 30.59 8.06 -5.13
C GLY A 64 30.16 8.45 -3.73
N GLN A 65 31.10 8.60 -2.80
CA GLN A 65 30.79 9.10 -1.45
C GLN A 65 30.47 10.59 -1.53
N VAL A 66 29.21 10.96 -1.33
CA VAL A 66 28.84 12.36 -1.09
C VAL A 66 28.99 12.62 0.42
N PRO A 67 29.85 13.55 0.87
CA PRO A 67 29.92 13.96 2.27
C PRO A 67 28.79 14.94 2.61
N THR A 68 27.55 14.56 2.29
CA THR A 68 26.34 15.33 2.60
C THR A 68 26.07 15.32 4.09
N PRO A 69 25.87 16.47 4.74
CA PRO A 69 25.24 16.51 6.05
C PRO A 69 23.84 15.89 5.97
N TRP A 70 23.43 15.17 7.02
CA TRP A 70 22.14 14.45 7.15
C TRP A 70 20.90 15.38 7.23
N VAL A 71 20.95 16.57 6.64
CA VAL A 71 20.05 17.71 6.89
C VAL A 71 19.70 18.47 5.60
N GLN A 72 19.54 17.76 4.49
CA GLN A 72 18.80 18.27 3.33
C GLN A 72 17.51 17.47 3.19
N SER A 73 16.35 18.10 3.44
CA SER A 73 15.03 17.43 3.40
C SER A 73 14.62 16.92 2.02
N ASP A 74 15.36 17.32 0.98
CA ASP A 74 15.00 17.20 -0.42
C ASP A 74 16.03 16.34 -1.20
N SER A 75 17.01 15.72 -0.52
CA SER A 75 18.03 14.83 -1.13
C SER A 75 17.39 13.69 -1.93
N ASP A 76 16.50 12.96 -1.28
CA ASP A 76 15.87 11.75 -1.78
C ASP A 76 14.95 12.11 -2.97
N ILE A 77 14.20 13.20 -2.82
CA ILE A 77 13.38 13.79 -3.89
C ILE A 77 14.24 14.24 -5.07
N THR A 78 15.46 14.75 -4.84
CA THR A 78 16.37 15.16 -5.91
C THR A 78 16.90 13.96 -6.69
N VAL A 79 17.30 12.88 -6.02
CA VAL A 79 17.68 11.61 -6.66
C VAL A 79 16.51 11.04 -7.47
N LEU A 80 15.32 10.95 -6.87
CA LEU A 80 14.13 10.41 -7.51
C LEU A 80 13.70 11.26 -8.73
N ARG A 81 13.71 12.60 -8.62
CA ARG A 81 13.42 13.49 -9.76
C ARG A 81 14.46 13.36 -10.87
N HIS A 82 15.73 13.15 -10.55
CA HIS A 82 16.77 12.94 -11.56
C HIS A 82 16.56 11.63 -12.31
N LEU A 83 16.29 10.52 -11.59
CA LEU A 83 16.01 9.21 -12.19
C LEU A 83 14.74 9.23 -13.07
N GLU A 84 13.67 9.89 -12.63
CA GLU A 84 12.46 10.09 -13.46
C GLU A 84 12.80 10.85 -14.76
N LYS A 85 13.67 11.86 -14.70
CA LYS A 85 14.13 12.62 -15.88
C LYS A 85 15.09 11.85 -16.78
N MET A 86 15.78 10.82 -16.26
CA MET A 86 16.51 9.83 -17.08
C MET A 86 15.58 8.77 -17.70
N GLY A 87 14.28 8.80 -17.41
CA GLY A 87 13.29 7.86 -17.95
C GLY A 87 13.08 6.59 -17.11
N CYS A 88 13.61 6.53 -15.89
CA CYS A 88 13.38 5.39 -15.00
C CYS A 88 11.91 5.35 -14.52
N ARG A 89 11.26 4.19 -14.60
CA ARG A 89 10.00 3.93 -13.89
C ARG A 89 10.29 3.82 -12.40
N LEU A 90 9.78 4.78 -11.62
CA LEU A 90 9.86 4.80 -10.16
C LEU A 90 8.52 4.39 -9.54
N MET A 91 8.60 3.81 -8.34
CA MET A 91 7.49 3.32 -7.54
C MET A 91 7.75 3.72 -6.07
N ASN A 92 7.13 4.76 -5.51
CA ASN A 92 6.25 5.75 -6.13
C ASN A 92 7.00 6.75 -7.03
N ARG A 93 6.29 7.51 -7.87
CA ARG A 93 6.85 8.68 -8.59
C ARG A 93 7.17 9.84 -7.63
N PRO A 94 8.11 10.74 -7.97
CA PRO A 94 8.54 11.81 -7.07
C PRO A 94 7.42 12.81 -6.73
N GLN A 95 6.52 13.09 -7.69
CA GLN A 95 5.36 13.95 -7.45
C GLN A 95 4.36 13.32 -6.47
N ALA A 96 4.09 12.02 -6.59
CA ALA A 96 3.19 11.31 -5.70
C ALA A 96 3.72 11.27 -4.24
N ILE A 97 5.04 11.16 -4.09
CA ILE A 97 5.70 11.28 -2.78
C ILE A 97 5.58 12.72 -2.25
N LEU A 98 5.80 13.74 -3.08
CA LEU A 98 5.61 15.14 -2.67
C LEU A 98 4.16 15.43 -2.23
N ASN A 99 3.17 14.85 -2.91
CA ASN A 99 1.75 14.97 -2.56
C ASN A 99 1.43 14.36 -1.19
N CYS A 100 2.20 13.37 -0.70
CA CYS A 100 1.97 12.70 0.59
C CYS A 100 2.96 13.09 1.71
N VAL A 101 4.06 13.80 1.41
CA VAL A 101 5.09 14.21 2.40
C VAL A 101 4.59 15.28 3.38
N ASN A 102 3.50 15.97 3.07
CA ASN A 102 2.86 16.95 3.94
C ASN A 102 1.36 16.65 4.00
N ASN A 103 0.86 16.26 5.17
CA ASN A 103 -0.55 15.92 5.37
C ASN A 103 -1.53 17.01 4.94
N PHE A 104 -1.17 18.30 5.08
CA PHE A 104 -2.03 19.38 4.61
C PHE A 104 -2.08 19.45 3.07
N TRP A 105 -0.96 19.18 2.39
CA TRP A 105 -0.94 19.05 0.92
C TRP A 105 -1.75 17.83 0.47
N THR A 106 -1.64 16.69 1.16
CA THR A 106 -2.47 15.50 0.94
C THR A 106 -3.96 15.85 0.95
N PHE A 107 -4.42 16.63 1.94
CA PHE A 107 -5.82 17.07 2.01
C PHE A 107 -6.21 18.08 0.92
N GLN A 108 -5.28 18.90 0.43
CA GLN A 108 -5.55 19.82 -0.68
C GLN A 108 -5.77 19.07 -2.00
N GLU A 109 -4.99 18.02 -2.29
CA GLU A 109 -5.21 17.18 -3.48
C GLU A 109 -6.52 16.37 -3.38
N LEU A 110 -6.85 15.86 -2.19
CA LEU A 110 -8.08 15.07 -1.96
C LEU A 110 -9.36 15.92 -1.88
N ALA A 111 -9.25 17.22 -1.60
CA ALA A 111 -10.40 18.13 -1.49
C ALA A 111 -11.19 18.21 -2.81
N GLY A 112 -12.52 18.35 -2.71
CA GLY A 112 -13.42 18.43 -3.87
C GLY A 112 -13.73 17.10 -4.56
N HIS A 113 -12.92 16.05 -4.35
CA HIS A 113 -13.10 14.73 -4.99
C HIS A 113 -14.15 13.82 -4.31
N GLY A 114 -14.93 14.32 -3.36
CA GLY A 114 -15.91 13.53 -2.59
C GLY A 114 -15.30 12.63 -1.50
N VAL A 115 -13.98 12.67 -1.32
CA VAL A 115 -13.27 11.98 -0.24
C VAL A 115 -13.71 12.56 1.12
N PRO A 116 -14.12 11.73 2.11
CA PRO A 116 -14.46 12.21 3.44
C PRO A 116 -13.19 12.63 4.19
N LEU A 117 -12.98 13.93 4.29
CA LEU A 117 -11.90 14.57 5.03
C LEU A 117 -12.40 15.15 6.36
N LEU A 118 -11.49 15.28 7.32
CA LEU A 118 -11.74 16.01 8.56
C LEU A 118 -11.54 17.51 8.34
N ASP A 119 -12.39 18.35 8.94
CA ASP A 119 -12.20 19.80 8.94
C ASP A 119 -10.78 20.13 9.48
N THR A 120 -9.98 20.82 8.68
CA THR A 120 -8.54 20.99 8.93
C THR A 120 -8.08 22.40 8.59
N PHE A 121 -7.36 23.02 9.53
CA PHE A 121 -6.87 24.40 9.49
C PHE A 121 -5.34 24.41 9.55
N SER A 122 -4.70 25.39 8.89
CA SER A 122 -3.25 25.51 8.84
C SER A 122 -2.67 26.39 9.96
N TYR A 123 -3.24 27.58 10.19
CA TYR A 123 -2.65 28.58 11.11
C TYR A 123 -3.65 29.31 12.03
N GLY A 124 -4.95 29.22 11.77
CA GLY A 124 -5.97 29.98 12.50
C GLY A 124 -7.39 29.61 12.08
N GLY A 125 -8.40 30.28 12.65
CA GLY A 125 -9.83 30.03 12.39
C GLY A 125 -10.44 28.87 13.17
N TYR A 126 -9.61 28.01 13.78
CA TYR A 126 -10.00 26.88 14.63
C TYR A 126 -10.59 27.28 16.01
N GLU A 127 -10.80 28.57 16.28
CA GLU A 127 -11.03 29.09 17.63
C GLU A 127 -12.32 28.61 18.30
N ASN A 128 -13.30 28.16 17.53
CA ASN A 128 -14.56 27.60 18.03
C ASN A 128 -14.62 26.07 17.82
N PHE A 129 -13.47 25.44 17.59
CA PHE A 129 -13.37 24.10 17.01
C PHE A 129 -12.64 23.12 17.94
N PHE A 130 -12.93 23.21 19.24
CA PHE A 130 -12.37 22.34 20.27
C PHE A 130 -13.36 21.22 20.63
N PRO A 131 -12.89 20.01 20.99
CA PRO A 131 -11.49 19.57 21.02
C PRO A 131 -10.88 19.38 19.62
N MET A 132 -9.55 19.52 19.51
CA MET A 132 -8.82 19.41 18.23
C MET A 132 -7.50 18.64 18.36
N VAL A 133 -7.11 17.99 17.28
CA VAL A 133 -5.79 17.37 17.11
C VAL A 133 -4.83 18.38 16.48
N VAL A 134 -3.69 18.61 17.14
CA VAL A 134 -2.59 19.42 16.63
C VAL A 134 -1.48 18.47 16.19
N LYS A 135 -1.20 18.37 14.89
CA LYS A 135 -0.14 17.49 14.36
C LYS A 135 0.84 18.22 13.45
N ASN A 136 2.12 17.85 13.49
CA ASN A 136 3.12 18.34 12.55
C ASN A 136 2.74 17.88 11.12
N THR A 137 2.77 18.81 10.16
CA THR A 137 2.45 18.53 8.76
C THR A 137 3.33 17.45 8.12
N ARG A 138 4.60 17.35 8.54
CA ARG A 138 5.61 16.39 8.07
C ARG A 138 6.01 15.39 9.18
N GLY A 139 5.04 14.97 10.00
CA GLY A 139 5.21 13.94 11.01
C GLY A 139 5.31 12.52 10.42
N HIS A 140 5.69 11.54 11.25
CA HIS A 140 5.58 10.12 10.95
C HIS A 140 5.42 9.30 12.25
N ARG A 141 4.73 8.15 12.19
CA ARG A 141 4.49 7.26 13.36
C ARG A 141 3.97 8.02 14.60
N GLY A 142 2.97 8.90 14.43
CA GLY A 142 2.30 9.62 15.53
C GLY A 142 3.15 10.63 16.33
N LYS A 143 4.41 10.88 15.96
CA LYS A 143 5.30 11.79 16.69
C LYS A 143 4.84 13.25 16.55
N ALA A 144 4.80 13.97 17.67
CA ALA A 144 4.32 15.37 17.76
C ALA A 144 2.86 15.55 17.27
N VAL A 145 2.00 14.60 17.64
CA VAL A 145 0.55 14.71 17.64
C VAL A 145 0.09 15.02 19.08
N PHE A 146 -0.80 16.00 19.24
CA PHE A 146 -1.32 16.44 20.55
C PHE A 146 -2.83 16.65 20.50
N LEU A 147 -3.54 16.40 21.62
CA LEU A 147 -4.96 16.69 21.76
C LEU A 147 -5.15 17.95 22.61
N ALA A 148 -5.68 19.02 22.01
CA ALA A 148 -6.06 20.23 22.71
C ALA A 148 -7.56 20.21 23.03
N GLN A 149 -7.90 20.13 24.31
CA GLN A 149 -9.30 20.12 24.79
C GLN A 149 -9.94 21.52 24.74
N ASP A 150 -9.14 22.57 24.93
CA ASP A 150 -9.57 23.97 24.89
C ASP A 150 -8.43 24.93 24.51
N LYS A 151 -8.72 26.24 24.52
CA LYS A 151 -7.75 27.32 24.22
C LYS A 151 -6.60 27.40 25.22
N HIS A 152 -6.79 27.01 26.48
CA HIS A 152 -5.75 27.02 27.52
C HIS A 152 -4.80 25.82 27.35
N HIS A 153 -5.33 24.63 27.05
CA HIS A 153 -4.55 23.47 26.63
C HIS A 153 -3.70 23.80 25.40
N LEU A 154 -4.30 24.43 24.38
CA LEU A 154 -3.57 24.80 23.16
C LEU A 154 -2.45 25.83 23.44
N ALA A 155 -2.72 26.86 24.24
CA ALA A 155 -1.69 27.81 24.66
C ALA A 155 -0.56 27.11 25.44
N GLY A 156 -0.89 26.14 26.28
CA GLY A 156 0.07 25.30 27.00
C GLY A 156 0.98 24.48 26.06
N LEU A 157 0.47 23.97 24.94
CA LEU A 157 1.25 23.22 23.94
C LEU A 157 2.31 24.06 23.21
N GLY A 158 2.28 25.39 23.32
CA GLY A 158 3.20 26.29 22.60
C GLY A 158 4.70 26.03 22.82
N HIS A 159 5.09 25.40 23.93
CA HIS A 159 6.49 25.02 24.21
C HIS A 159 6.91 23.66 23.62
N LEU A 160 5.94 22.85 23.16
CA LEU A 160 6.17 21.56 22.48
C LEU A 160 6.07 21.68 20.96
N ILE A 161 5.34 22.70 20.48
CA ILE A 161 5.18 23.05 19.07
C ILE A 161 6.45 23.78 18.60
N ARG A 162 7.20 23.18 17.67
CA ARG A 162 8.42 23.80 17.13
C ARG A 162 8.06 24.89 16.11
N HIS A 163 8.38 26.14 16.39
CA HIS A 163 8.11 27.29 15.51
C HIS A 163 8.70 27.15 14.08
N GLU A 164 9.74 26.34 13.91
CA GLU A 164 10.40 26.10 12.61
C GLU A 164 9.69 25.03 11.74
N ALA A 165 8.70 24.32 12.28
CA ALA A 165 7.95 23.29 11.57
C ALA A 165 6.50 23.73 11.32
N PRO A 166 5.89 23.43 10.15
CA PRO A 166 4.48 23.71 9.93
C PRO A 166 3.62 22.67 10.67
N TYR A 167 2.61 23.12 11.40
CA TYR A 167 1.59 22.28 12.03
C TYR A 167 0.25 22.43 11.32
N LEU A 168 -0.67 21.52 11.59
CA LEU A 168 -2.08 21.63 11.23
C LEU A 168 -2.95 21.33 12.44
N PHE A 169 -4.17 21.86 12.41
CA PHE A 169 -5.19 21.79 13.45
C PHE A 169 -6.41 21.08 12.86
N GLN A 170 -6.70 19.88 13.30
CA GLN A 170 -7.67 18.97 12.68
C GLN A 170 -8.76 18.58 13.67
N LYS A 171 -9.98 18.33 13.17
CA LYS A 171 -11.09 17.85 13.99
C LYS A 171 -10.71 16.61 14.78
N TYR A 172 -10.97 16.62 16.08
CA TYR A 172 -10.90 15.42 16.89
C TYR A 172 -12.10 14.50 16.58
N VAL A 173 -11.83 13.20 16.45
CA VAL A 173 -12.84 12.14 16.31
C VAL A 173 -12.71 11.27 17.56
N GLU A 174 -13.71 11.33 18.44
CA GLU A 174 -13.67 10.70 19.75
C GLU A 174 -13.85 9.18 19.64
N GLU A 175 -14.69 8.77 18.69
CA GLU A 175 -14.96 7.40 18.24
C GLU A 175 -13.68 6.67 17.77
N SER A 176 -12.65 7.43 17.39
CA SER A 176 -11.34 6.96 16.97
C SER A 176 -10.19 7.41 17.88
N HIS A 177 -10.46 7.68 19.17
CA HIS A 177 -9.36 7.91 20.11
C HIS A 177 -8.41 6.69 20.15
N GLY A 178 -7.11 6.94 19.94
CA GLY A 178 -6.08 5.91 19.98
C GLY A 178 -6.13 4.87 18.86
N ARG A 179 -7.09 4.94 17.91
CA ARG A 179 -7.33 3.90 16.90
C ARG A 179 -7.48 4.43 15.48
N ASP A 180 -7.00 3.64 14.52
CA ASP A 180 -7.22 3.85 13.09
C ASP A 180 -7.27 2.51 12.34
N VAL A 181 -7.83 2.53 11.13
CA VAL A 181 -7.75 1.40 10.19
C VAL A 181 -6.87 1.81 9.02
N ARG A 182 -5.65 1.24 8.98
CA ARG A 182 -4.75 1.38 7.84
C ARG A 182 -5.14 0.41 6.74
N VAL A 183 -5.35 0.93 5.53
CA VAL A 183 -5.63 0.16 4.32
C VAL A 183 -4.51 0.38 3.32
N ILE A 184 -4.01 -0.70 2.72
CA ILE A 184 -2.85 -0.68 1.84
C ILE A 184 -3.30 -0.94 0.42
N VAL A 185 -3.05 0.01 -0.47
CA VAL A 185 -3.23 -0.12 -1.91
C VAL A 185 -1.87 -0.32 -2.58
N LEU A 186 -1.81 -1.28 -3.50
CA LEU A 186 -0.67 -1.57 -4.37
C LEU A 186 -1.18 -1.76 -5.80
N GLY A 187 -0.67 -0.97 -6.74
CA GLY A 187 -1.04 -1.05 -8.16
C GLY A 187 -2.51 -0.76 -8.48
N GLY A 188 -3.25 -0.14 -7.56
CA GLY A 188 -4.71 0.08 -7.68
C GLY A 188 -5.58 -1.02 -7.05
N CYS A 189 -4.98 -2.05 -6.43
CA CYS A 189 -5.68 -3.10 -5.68
C CYS A 189 -5.42 -2.96 -4.18
N VAL A 190 -6.40 -3.25 -3.32
CA VAL A 190 -6.15 -3.40 -1.87
C VAL A 190 -5.45 -4.73 -1.61
N VAL A 191 -4.33 -4.68 -0.88
CA VAL A 191 -3.48 -5.86 -0.59
C VAL A 191 -3.27 -6.11 0.91
N GLY A 192 -3.93 -5.34 1.77
CA GLY A 192 -3.92 -5.59 3.22
C GLY A 192 -4.66 -4.53 4.03
N THR A 193 -5.12 -4.94 5.21
CA THR A 193 -5.71 -4.06 6.24
C THR A 193 -5.03 -4.29 7.59
N MET A 194 -5.04 -3.25 8.43
CA MET A 194 -4.51 -3.31 9.79
C MET A 194 -5.32 -2.37 10.70
N LEU A 195 -5.78 -2.89 11.84
CA LEU A 195 -6.23 -2.07 12.97
C LEU A 195 -5.02 -1.64 13.78
N GLN A 196 -4.89 -0.35 14.04
CA GLN A 196 -3.98 0.20 15.04
C GLN A 196 -4.82 0.62 16.26
N THR A 197 -4.39 0.27 17.47
CA THR A 197 -5.05 0.64 18.74
C THR A 197 -3.99 0.84 19.83
N ASP A 198 -3.82 2.06 20.34
CA ASP A 198 -2.87 2.42 21.41
C ASP A 198 -1.44 1.89 21.19
N GLY A 199 -0.97 1.95 19.93
CA GLY A 199 0.34 1.44 19.52
C GLY A 199 0.45 -0.09 19.40
N ARG A 200 -0.65 -0.82 19.62
CA ARG A 200 -0.80 -2.22 19.19
C ARG A 200 -1.27 -2.26 17.75
N MET A 201 -0.85 -3.28 17.00
CA MET A 201 -1.16 -3.47 15.58
C MET A 201 -1.75 -4.87 15.40
N GLN A 202 -2.89 -4.98 14.74
CA GLN A 202 -3.52 -6.24 14.36
C GLN A 202 -3.78 -6.23 12.85
N SER A 203 -3.18 -7.18 12.13
CA SER A 203 -3.35 -7.34 10.69
C SER A 203 -4.62 -8.11 10.33
N ASN A 204 -5.06 -7.98 9.07
CA ASN A 204 -6.13 -8.76 8.45
C ASN A 204 -7.49 -8.64 9.18
N CYS A 205 -7.74 -7.51 9.83
CA CYS A 205 -9.02 -7.23 10.47
C CYS A 205 -10.13 -7.08 9.43
N SER A 206 -11.15 -7.93 9.53
CA SER A 206 -12.45 -7.73 8.87
C SER A 206 -13.27 -6.68 9.63
N PHE A 207 -13.90 -5.77 8.88
CA PHE A 207 -14.70 -4.67 9.41
C PHE A 207 -16.01 -4.56 8.64
N GLY A 208 -17.05 -3.98 9.26
CA GLY A 208 -18.22 -3.55 8.52
C GLY A 208 -17.83 -2.55 7.42
N GLY A 209 -18.32 -2.75 6.20
CA GLY A 209 -18.10 -1.81 5.09
C GLY A 209 -16.78 -1.95 4.31
N VAL A 210 -16.07 -3.09 4.38
CA VAL A 210 -14.80 -3.35 3.65
C VAL A 210 -14.81 -2.81 2.21
N GLY A 211 -15.83 -3.14 1.41
CA GLY A 211 -15.91 -2.73 0.01
C GLY A 211 -15.95 -1.21 -0.20
N MET A 212 -16.54 -0.44 0.73
CA MET A 212 -16.54 1.04 0.67
C MET A 212 -15.18 1.62 1.07
N MET A 213 -14.51 1.02 2.07
CA MET A 213 -13.15 1.43 2.43
C MET A 213 -12.17 1.13 1.29
N CYS A 214 -12.26 -0.03 0.66
CA CYS A 214 -11.41 -0.39 -0.48
C CYS A 214 -11.62 0.55 -1.68
N SER A 215 -12.87 0.88 -2.04
CA SER A 215 -13.13 1.80 -3.15
C SER A 215 -12.62 3.22 -2.85
N LEU A 216 -12.76 3.70 -1.62
CA LEU A 216 -12.21 5.00 -1.22
C LEU A 216 -10.68 5.00 -1.23
N THR A 217 -10.01 3.98 -0.71
CA THR A 217 -8.54 3.99 -0.58
C THR A 217 -7.87 3.86 -1.94
N ILE A 218 -8.48 3.13 -2.88
CA ILE A 218 -8.08 3.11 -4.29
C ILE A 218 -8.33 4.48 -4.94
N GLN A 219 -9.42 5.18 -4.62
CA GLN A 219 -9.64 6.56 -5.08
C GLN A 219 -8.55 7.51 -4.55
N VAL A 220 -8.20 7.40 -3.26
CA VAL A 220 -7.13 8.20 -2.61
C VAL A 220 -5.78 7.96 -3.28
N SER A 221 -5.37 6.71 -3.49
CA SER A 221 -4.11 6.41 -4.17
C SER A 221 -4.09 6.93 -5.60
N ASN A 222 -5.21 6.86 -6.32
CA ASN A 222 -5.33 7.34 -7.70
C ASN A 222 -5.25 8.87 -7.79
N ILE A 223 -5.89 9.61 -6.87
CA ILE A 223 -5.78 11.09 -6.80
C ILE A 223 -4.34 11.51 -6.49
N LEU A 224 -3.69 10.85 -5.52
CA LEU A 224 -2.32 11.15 -5.12
C LEU A 224 -1.26 10.63 -6.14
N GLY A 225 -1.66 9.84 -7.14
CA GLY A 225 -0.78 9.26 -8.16
C GLY A 225 0.15 8.15 -7.63
N MET A 226 -0.27 7.46 -6.57
CA MET A 226 0.55 6.51 -5.81
C MET A 226 0.37 5.07 -6.29
N ASP A 227 1.49 4.43 -6.60
CA ASP A 227 1.61 3.00 -6.88
C ASP A 227 1.53 2.15 -5.61
N VAL A 228 2.05 2.67 -4.48
CA VAL A 228 2.03 2.04 -3.15
C VAL A 228 1.56 3.09 -2.14
N CYS A 229 0.42 2.85 -1.50
CA CYS A 229 -0.21 3.81 -0.60
C CYS A 229 -0.80 3.12 0.65
N GLY A 230 -0.27 3.45 1.83
CA GLY A 230 -0.93 3.19 3.10
C GLY A 230 -1.79 4.39 3.50
N THR A 231 -3.10 4.19 3.56
CA THR A 231 -4.10 5.20 3.92
C THR A 231 -4.68 4.88 5.30
N ASP A 232 -4.62 5.83 6.23
CA ASP A 232 -5.11 5.67 7.60
C ASP A 232 -6.51 6.29 7.74
N LEU A 233 -7.49 5.48 8.14
CA LEU A 233 -8.89 5.86 8.26
C LEU A 233 -9.32 5.95 9.73
N LEU A 234 -9.95 7.07 10.12
CA LEU A 234 -10.67 7.15 11.39
C LEU A 234 -12.11 6.67 11.19
N MET A 235 -12.54 5.72 12.02
CA MET A 235 -13.90 5.17 12.04
C MET A 235 -14.80 5.98 13.00
N LYS A 236 -16.09 6.04 12.70
CA LYS A 236 -17.12 6.59 13.60
C LYS A 236 -18.17 5.54 13.96
N ASP A 237 -18.93 5.81 15.02
CA ASP A 237 -19.97 4.91 15.53
C ASP A 237 -21.17 4.73 14.58
N ASP A 238 -21.37 5.65 13.62
CA ASP A 238 -22.34 5.51 12.53
C ASP A 238 -21.86 4.59 11.38
N GLY A 239 -20.66 4.02 11.50
CA GLY A 239 -20.03 3.19 10.46
C GLY A 239 -19.38 3.99 9.32
N SER A 240 -19.46 5.32 9.34
CA SER A 240 -18.70 6.17 8.42
C SER A 240 -17.23 6.25 8.80
N PHE A 241 -16.41 6.71 7.86
CA PHE A 241 -14.97 6.87 8.05
C PHE A 241 -14.45 8.13 7.37
N CYS A 242 -13.30 8.64 7.81
CA CYS A 242 -12.63 9.81 7.25
C CYS A 242 -11.13 9.57 7.12
N VAL A 243 -10.49 10.11 6.07
CA VAL A 243 -9.05 9.97 5.84
C VAL A 243 -8.26 10.83 6.83
N CYS A 244 -7.35 10.21 7.58
CA CYS A 244 -6.48 10.85 8.57
C CYS A 244 -5.11 11.21 7.99
N GLU A 245 -4.55 10.30 7.20
CA GLU A 245 -3.20 10.36 6.61
C GLU A 245 -3.18 9.43 5.38
N ALA A 246 -2.35 9.73 4.39
CA ALA A 246 -2.02 8.83 3.30
C ALA A 246 -0.52 8.96 3.02
N SER A 247 0.17 7.83 2.80
CA SER A 247 1.64 7.79 2.86
C SER A 247 2.24 6.68 2.01
N ALA A 248 3.46 6.90 1.51
CA ALA A 248 4.22 5.94 0.72
C ALA A 248 4.78 4.76 1.54
N ASN A 249 4.62 4.79 2.88
CA ASN A 249 5.00 3.68 3.75
C ASN A 249 3.86 2.65 3.83
N VAL A 250 4.21 1.39 4.02
CA VAL A 250 3.29 0.26 3.91
C VAL A 250 2.88 -0.24 5.30
N GLY A 251 3.84 -0.39 6.21
CA GLY A 251 3.62 -0.75 7.62
C GLY A 251 3.30 -2.22 7.91
N LEU A 252 2.72 -2.94 6.95
CA LEU A 252 2.45 -4.39 6.99
C LEU A 252 3.49 -5.17 6.17
N ASP A 253 3.61 -6.47 6.43
CA ASP A 253 4.32 -7.38 5.54
C ASP A 253 3.49 -7.72 4.29
N VAL A 254 3.70 -6.95 3.24
CA VAL A 254 3.23 -7.27 1.88
C VAL A 254 4.44 -7.37 0.93
N ALA A 255 5.59 -7.77 1.45
CA ALA A 255 6.88 -7.71 0.76
C ALA A 255 6.91 -8.53 -0.55
N GLY A 256 6.32 -9.72 -0.54
CA GLY A 256 6.17 -10.56 -1.74
C GLY A 256 5.37 -9.85 -2.82
N ILE A 257 4.19 -9.35 -2.47
CA ILE A 257 3.28 -8.67 -3.41
C ILE A 257 3.93 -7.41 -4.00
N ILE A 258 4.69 -6.65 -3.20
CA ILE A 258 5.49 -5.52 -3.69
C ILE A 258 6.55 -5.98 -4.71
N ALA A 259 7.18 -7.14 -4.50
CA ALA A 259 8.16 -7.67 -5.42
C ALA A 259 7.54 -8.17 -6.74
N ASP A 260 6.42 -8.90 -6.68
CA ASP A 260 5.66 -9.29 -7.88
C ASP A 260 5.17 -8.08 -8.67
N TYR A 261 4.62 -7.07 -7.99
CA TYR A 261 4.18 -5.84 -8.65
C TYR A 261 5.36 -5.10 -9.29
N ALA A 262 6.48 -4.93 -8.58
CA ALA A 262 7.68 -4.27 -9.11
C ALA A 262 8.29 -5.02 -10.31
N ALA A 263 8.23 -6.35 -10.33
CA ALA A 263 8.62 -7.16 -11.48
C ALA A 263 7.68 -6.96 -12.68
N SER A 264 6.35 -6.95 -12.45
CA SER A 264 5.35 -6.74 -13.50
C SER A 264 5.39 -5.36 -14.18
N LEU A 265 6.02 -4.37 -13.54
CA LEU A 265 6.29 -3.05 -14.13
C LEU A 265 7.47 -3.03 -15.14
N LEU A 266 8.24 -4.12 -15.24
CA LEU A 266 9.37 -4.21 -16.17
C LEU A 266 8.90 -4.53 -17.59
N PRO A 267 9.54 -3.99 -18.65
CA PRO A 267 9.25 -4.37 -20.02
C PRO A 267 9.42 -5.88 -20.22
N SER A 268 8.41 -6.55 -20.78
CA SER A 268 8.32 -8.01 -20.91
C SER A 268 9.33 -8.58 -21.92
N GLY A 269 10.62 -8.59 -21.55
CA GLY A 269 11.73 -8.96 -22.42
C GLY A 269 11.86 -10.45 -22.74
N ARG A 270 11.10 -11.31 -22.06
CA ARG A 270 11.14 -12.77 -22.22
C ARG A 270 9.77 -13.42 -22.09
N LEU A 271 9.10 -13.61 -23.23
CA LEU A 271 8.25 -14.79 -23.41
C LEU A 271 9.17 -16.00 -23.65
N THR A 272 9.62 -16.64 -22.57
CA THR A 272 10.26 -17.97 -22.67
C THR A 272 9.24 -18.99 -23.17
N GLN A 273 9.71 -19.92 -24.00
CA GLN A 273 8.84 -20.78 -24.81
C GLN A 273 8.14 -21.86 -23.97
N HIS A 274 6.94 -21.57 -23.44
CA HIS A 274 6.10 -22.65 -22.89
C HIS A 274 4.57 -22.52 -23.10
N MET A 275 4.12 -21.64 -24.01
CA MET A 275 2.73 -21.59 -24.49
C MET A 275 2.61 -21.69 -26.02
N SER A 276 3.23 -22.72 -26.59
CA SER A 276 3.08 -23.08 -28.02
C SER A 276 2.53 -24.49 -28.19
N LEU A 277 1.26 -24.71 -27.78
CA LEU A 277 0.47 -25.92 -28.12
C LEU A 277 -1.01 -25.74 -27.69
N LEU A 278 -1.78 -24.83 -28.33
CA LEU A 278 -3.27 -24.82 -28.36
C LEU A 278 -3.86 -23.61 -29.15
N SER A 279 -3.45 -23.43 -30.41
CA SER A 279 -4.02 -22.39 -31.30
C SER A 279 -4.14 -22.83 -32.78
N ILE A 280 -4.28 -24.14 -32.99
CA ILE A 280 -4.59 -24.76 -34.29
C ILE A 280 -5.85 -25.62 -34.10
N VAL A 281 -6.75 -25.60 -35.11
CA VAL A 281 -8.14 -26.10 -35.08
C VAL A 281 -9.10 -25.23 -34.25
N SER A 282 -10.28 -24.82 -34.74
CA SER A 282 -10.74 -24.52 -36.11
C SER A 282 -12.01 -23.65 -36.04
N THR A 283 -12.31 -22.90 -37.10
CA THR A 283 -13.63 -22.27 -37.33
C THR A 283 -14.69 -23.26 -37.83
N ALA A 284 -15.98 -22.84 -37.79
CA ALA A 284 -17.19 -23.46 -38.36
C ALA A 284 -17.77 -24.69 -37.58
N SER A 285 -19.09 -24.96 -37.51
CA SER A 285 -20.28 -24.13 -37.85
C SER A 285 -21.54 -24.60 -37.09
N GLU A 286 -22.56 -23.73 -37.07
CA GLU A 286 -24.03 -23.96 -37.14
C GLU A 286 -24.74 -25.18 -36.47
N THR A 287 -25.69 -24.84 -35.55
CA THR A 287 -27.07 -25.36 -35.38
C THR A 287 -27.40 -26.86 -35.29
N SER A 288 -28.07 -27.27 -34.19
CA SER A 288 -29.37 -28.00 -34.24
C SER A 288 -30.14 -28.02 -32.90
N GLU A 289 -31.46 -27.94 -32.98
CA GLU A 289 -32.51 -28.21 -31.96
C GLU A 289 -32.53 -29.70 -31.49
N LEU A 290 -33.29 -30.17 -30.47
CA LEU A 290 -34.38 -29.63 -29.61
C LEU A 290 -34.11 -30.02 -28.11
N GLU A 291 -34.92 -30.55 -27.16
CA GLU A 291 -36.31 -31.04 -26.95
C GLU A 291 -36.66 -30.91 -25.42
N LEU A 292 -37.90 -31.19 -24.98
CA LEU A 292 -38.42 -30.95 -23.61
C LEU A 292 -38.47 -32.19 -22.66
N GLY A 293 -38.55 -31.98 -21.34
CA GLY A 293 -38.96 -33.01 -20.35
C GLY A 293 -38.69 -32.72 -18.84
N PRO A 294 -39.70 -32.50 -17.97
CA PRO A 294 -39.53 -32.13 -16.55
C PRO A 294 -40.07 -33.20 -15.52
N PRO A 295 -40.41 -32.93 -14.23
CA PRO A 295 -39.50 -33.25 -13.11
C PRO A 295 -40.12 -34.01 -11.89
N ALA A 296 -39.28 -34.60 -11.02
CA ALA A 296 -39.62 -35.21 -9.71
C ALA A 296 -38.34 -35.51 -8.88
N THR A 297 -38.27 -35.63 -7.53
CA THR A 297 -39.17 -35.29 -6.39
C THR A 297 -38.35 -35.19 -5.07
N THR A 298 -38.99 -34.70 -4.00
CA THR A 298 -38.46 -34.40 -2.65
C THR A 298 -38.11 -35.60 -1.72
N ALA A 299 -37.02 -35.47 -0.94
CA ALA A 299 -36.80 -35.89 0.46
C ALA A 299 -35.39 -35.38 0.89
N VAL A 300 -35.05 -34.80 2.05
CA VAL A 300 -35.63 -34.66 3.42
C VAL A 300 -35.51 -35.90 4.31
N ASP A 301 -34.39 -35.98 5.05
CA ASP A 301 -34.19 -36.62 6.37
C ASP A 301 -32.68 -36.57 6.74
N ASN A 302 -32.21 -36.53 8.00
CA ASN A 302 -32.79 -36.05 9.27
C ASN A 302 -31.64 -35.72 10.27
N MET A 303 -31.94 -35.24 11.49
CA MET A 303 -30.98 -34.82 12.51
C MET A 303 -30.16 -35.98 13.13
N SER A 304 -28.94 -35.71 13.59
CA SER A 304 -28.61 -35.66 15.05
C SER A 304 -27.09 -35.51 15.29
N ALA A 305 -26.71 -35.15 16.51
CA ALA A 305 -25.33 -34.80 16.88
C ALA A 305 -24.66 -35.84 17.77
N SER A 306 -23.33 -35.85 17.79
CA SER A 306 -22.54 -36.18 18.99
C SER A 306 -21.14 -35.57 18.94
N SER A 307 -20.55 -35.38 20.11
CA SER A 307 -19.26 -34.69 20.32
C SER A 307 -18.13 -35.67 20.62
N SER A 308 -16.93 -35.40 20.13
CA SER A 308 -15.69 -35.91 20.73
C SER A 308 -14.51 -34.95 20.52
N SER A 309 -13.67 -34.84 21.53
CA SER A 309 -12.43 -34.06 21.56
C SER A 309 -11.22 -35.00 21.59
N VAL A 310 -10.25 -34.82 20.69
CA VAL A 310 -8.95 -35.50 20.75
C VAL A 310 -7.87 -34.59 20.16
N ASP A 311 -6.73 -34.46 20.84
CA ASP A 311 -5.52 -33.80 20.31
C ASP A 311 -4.84 -34.66 19.23
N SER A 312 -4.12 -34.03 18.28
CA SER A 312 -3.13 -34.68 17.41
C SER A 312 -2.15 -33.69 16.77
N ASP A 313 -0.99 -34.19 16.33
CA ASP A 313 0.23 -33.44 16.01
C ASP A 313 0.28 -32.68 14.66
N PRO A 314 1.19 -31.69 14.51
CA PRO A 314 1.24 -30.77 13.36
C PRO A 314 2.19 -31.21 12.23
N GLU A 315 1.83 -32.25 11.44
CA GLU A 315 2.62 -32.65 10.25
C GLU A 315 1.86 -32.71 8.90
N THR A 316 0.55 -32.43 8.87
CA THR A 316 -0.32 -32.78 7.72
C THR A 316 -0.59 -31.66 6.68
N GLU A 317 -0.01 -30.47 6.79
CA GLU A 317 -0.29 -29.37 5.83
C GLU A 317 0.49 -29.45 4.50
N ARG A 318 1.47 -30.36 4.36
CA ARG A 318 2.52 -30.21 3.33
C ARG A 318 2.24 -30.82 1.95
N GLU A 319 1.11 -31.49 1.73
CA GLU A 319 0.84 -32.22 0.46
C GLU A 319 -0.30 -31.64 -0.41
N LEU A 320 -1.08 -30.65 0.05
CA LEU A 320 -2.26 -30.17 -0.69
C LEU A 320 -1.98 -29.09 -1.76
N LEU A 321 -0.82 -28.43 -1.76
CA LEU A 321 -0.50 -27.32 -2.68
C LEU A 321 0.02 -27.74 -4.07
N THR A 322 -0.45 -28.86 -4.65
CA THR A 322 0.00 -29.32 -5.97
C THR A 322 -1.10 -29.84 -6.92
N LYS A 323 -2.01 -28.96 -7.38
CA LYS A 323 -2.70 -29.12 -8.69
C LYS A 323 -3.45 -27.88 -9.20
N LEU A 324 -3.41 -27.76 -10.53
CA LEU A 324 -4.30 -26.97 -11.42
C LEU A 324 -4.12 -25.43 -11.45
N PRO A 325 -4.46 -24.75 -12.58
CA PRO A 325 -3.54 -23.73 -13.10
C PRO A 325 -4.17 -22.40 -13.59
N GLY A 326 -3.30 -21.45 -13.92
CA GLY A 326 -3.44 -20.70 -15.17
C GLY A 326 -4.53 -19.63 -15.25
N GLY A 327 -4.50 -18.66 -14.34
CA GLY A 327 -5.26 -17.41 -14.49
C GLY A 327 -4.69 -16.32 -13.59
N LEU A 328 -4.78 -15.05 -14.02
CA LEU A 328 -4.56 -13.92 -13.12
C LEU A 328 -5.79 -13.85 -12.21
N LEU A 329 -5.71 -14.49 -11.04
CA LEU A 329 -6.84 -14.69 -10.14
C LEU A 329 -7.42 -13.36 -9.69
N ASP A 330 -8.75 -13.24 -9.76
CA ASP A 330 -9.45 -12.11 -9.18
C ASP A 330 -9.39 -12.22 -7.65
N MET A 331 -8.36 -11.58 -7.07
CA MET A 331 -8.11 -11.55 -5.63
C MET A 331 -9.29 -10.97 -4.84
N ASN A 332 -10.11 -10.10 -5.45
CA ASN A 332 -11.34 -9.60 -4.83
C ASN A 332 -12.36 -10.73 -4.64
N GLN A 333 -12.45 -11.62 -5.63
CA GLN A 333 -13.35 -12.78 -5.63
C GLN A 333 -12.84 -13.89 -4.69
N LEU A 334 -11.52 -14.11 -4.61
CA LEU A 334 -10.92 -15.05 -3.65
C LEU A 334 -11.15 -14.62 -2.20
N LEU A 335 -10.81 -13.39 -1.84
CA LEU A 335 -11.04 -12.84 -0.50
C LEU A 335 -12.53 -12.91 -0.12
N ALA A 336 -13.43 -12.58 -1.04
CA ALA A 336 -14.87 -12.68 -0.82
C ALA A 336 -15.38 -14.13 -0.63
N ASN A 337 -14.69 -15.13 -1.18
CA ASN A 337 -15.07 -16.54 -1.06
C ASN A 337 -14.50 -17.21 0.20
N GLU A 338 -13.25 -16.92 0.59
CA GLU A 338 -12.68 -17.42 1.86
C GLU A 338 -13.45 -16.87 3.07
N ILE A 339 -13.86 -15.59 3.02
CA ILE A 339 -14.75 -14.97 4.03
C ILE A 339 -16.06 -15.74 4.21
N LYS A 340 -16.53 -16.47 3.18
CA LYS A 340 -17.82 -17.19 3.22
C LYS A 340 -17.76 -18.56 3.88
N LEU A 341 -16.56 -19.11 4.11
CA LEU A 341 -16.34 -20.41 4.77
C LEU A 341 -16.08 -20.30 6.28
N LEU A 342 -16.21 -19.09 6.85
CA LEU A 342 -15.96 -18.77 8.27
C LEU A 342 -17.17 -18.10 8.96
N VAL A 343 -18.38 -18.29 8.41
CA VAL A 343 -19.62 -17.60 8.84
C VAL A 343 -20.80 -18.57 9.08
N ASP A 344 -20.58 -19.89 8.93
CA ASP A 344 -21.46 -20.97 9.40
C ASP A 344 -20.78 -21.72 10.56
#